data_AF-A0A450TW62-F1
#
_entry.id   AF-A0A450TW62-F1
#
_cell.length_a   1.000
_cell.length_b   1.000
_cell.length_c   1.000
_cell.angle_alpha   90.00
_cell.angle_beta   90.00
_cell.angle_gamma   90.00
#
_symmetry.space_group_name_H-M   'P 1'
#
loop_
_entity.id
_entity.type
_entity.pdbx_description
1 polymer ?
#
loop_
_entity_poly.entity_id
_entity_poly.type
_entity_poly.pdbx_seq_one_letter_code
_entity_poly.pdbx_strand_id
1 'polypeptide(L)'
;MDIKITEHEKIKIVDGQDIYGIMRKILLREEEIDRDKEHFWMAGLDVSSRLLFIELVVIGGAYHVNVRPNESFRVAVLKNAHSVILVHNHPAGEVRPSDADRDFTDHMIQVGRILNIHVADHLIIAPETFFSFALTGLMDELRESTKYVPPYEVAEKIREAKEEWMERGMRKGIREGKIRGREEGLQEGETIGLEKGERKKALEIAMTLLDKGMDAGEISQISGLSEEEVRTLSMP
;
A
#
# COMPACT_ATOMS: atom_id res chain seq x y z
N MET A 1 -4.82 37.28 19.65
CA MET A 1 -3.70 38.27 19.65
C MET A 1 -2.69 37.77 18.64
N ASP A 2 -2.51 38.46 17.51
CA ASP A 2 -1.56 38.03 16.47
C ASP A 2 -0.13 38.45 16.85
N ILE A 3 0.70 37.47 17.23
CA ILE A 3 2.13 37.69 17.48
C ILE A 3 2.87 37.53 16.13
N LYS A 4 3.49 38.60 15.62
CA LYS A 4 4.36 38.54 14.43
C LYS A 4 5.74 38.04 14.83
N ILE A 5 6.15 36.89 14.30
CA ILE A 5 7.48 36.27 14.48
C ILE A 5 8.38 36.69 13.30
N THR A 6 9.61 37.15 13.56
CA THR A 6 10.58 37.50 12.50
C THR A 6 11.25 36.25 11.90
N GLU A 7 11.82 36.34 10.69
CA GLU A 7 12.45 35.19 9.99
C GLU A 7 13.60 34.53 10.79
N HIS A 8 14.27 35.26 11.67
CA HIS A 8 15.33 34.74 12.54
C HIS A 8 14.79 34.10 13.83
N GLU A 9 13.51 34.34 14.15
CA GLU A 9 12.81 33.78 15.32
C GLU A 9 11.94 32.57 14.96
N LYS A 10 11.88 32.18 13.67
CA LYS A 10 11.20 30.97 13.23
C LYS A 10 11.95 29.74 13.74
N ILE A 11 11.56 29.29 14.93
CA ILE A 11 12.09 28.11 15.59
C ILE A 11 11.90 26.91 14.67
N LYS A 12 13.00 26.23 14.34
CA LYS A 12 12.94 24.95 13.63
C LYS A 12 12.50 23.87 14.62
N ILE A 13 11.49 23.11 14.23
CA ILE A 13 10.93 22.01 14.99
C ILE A 13 11.51 20.72 14.43
N VAL A 14 12.22 19.98 15.26
CA VAL A 14 12.80 18.67 14.91
C VAL A 14 11.85 17.56 15.33
N ASP A 15 11.29 17.66 16.53
CA ASP A 15 10.39 16.65 17.09
C ASP A 15 9.36 17.26 18.07
N GLY A 16 8.59 16.40 18.74
CA GLY A 16 7.59 16.80 19.72
C GLY A 16 8.17 17.49 20.96
N GLN A 17 9.45 17.27 21.31
CA GLN A 17 10.09 17.89 22.47
C GLN A 17 10.26 19.40 22.26
N ASP A 18 10.59 19.83 21.04
CA ASP A 18 10.73 21.25 20.70
C ASP A 18 9.41 22.00 20.88
N ILE A 19 8.31 21.43 20.35
CA ILE A 19 6.97 22.01 20.51
C ILE A 19 6.53 21.95 21.97
N TYR A 20 6.74 20.83 22.66
CA TYR A 20 6.41 20.73 24.08
C TYR A 20 7.10 21.82 24.91
N GLY A 21 8.37 22.11 24.66
CA GLY A 21 9.10 23.17 25.36
C GLY A 21 8.49 24.57 25.17
N ILE A 22 7.88 24.84 24.01
CA ILE A 22 7.16 26.09 23.73
C ILE A 22 5.78 26.06 24.41
N MET A 23 5.02 24.98 24.20
CA MET A 23 3.65 24.82 24.69
C MET A 23 3.58 24.77 26.22
N ARG A 24 4.55 24.16 26.89
CA ARG A 24 4.68 24.18 28.35
C ARG A 24 4.75 25.62 28.88
N LYS A 25 5.52 26.50 28.23
CA LYS A 25 5.63 27.91 28.63
C LYS A 25 4.32 28.67 28.39
N ILE A 26 3.58 28.32 27.33
CA ILE A 26 2.26 28.89 27.05
C ILE A 26 1.27 28.46 28.14
N LEU A 27 1.16 27.15 28.39
CA LEU A 27 0.26 26.58 29.39
C LEU A 27 0.52 27.13 30.81
N LEU A 28 1.78 27.28 31.21
CA LEU A 28 2.15 27.82 32.54
C LEU A 28 1.90 29.33 32.69
N ARG A 29 1.63 30.06 31.62
CA ARG A 29 1.28 31.49 31.66
C ARG A 29 -0.21 31.74 31.80
N GLU A 30 -1.05 30.75 31.51
CA GLU A 30 -2.49 30.85 31.69
C GLU A 30 -2.86 31.01 33.17
N GLU A 31 -3.96 31.70 33.44
CA GLU A 31 -4.49 31.83 34.81
C GLU A 31 -4.89 30.44 35.35
N GLU A 32 -4.82 30.28 36.67
CA GLU A 32 -5.06 28.97 37.32
C GLU A 32 -6.44 28.40 36.99
N ILE A 33 -7.47 29.26 36.92
CA ILE A 33 -8.85 28.89 36.58
C ILE A 33 -8.96 28.38 35.14
N ASP A 34 -8.15 28.90 34.22
CA ASP A 34 -8.18 28.47 32.83
C ASP A 34 -7.33 27.21 32.63
N ARG A 35 -6.24 27.01 33.39
CA ARG A 35 -5.46 25.76 33.36
C ARG A 35 -6.27 24.51 33.74
N ASP A 36 -7.35 24.67 34.48
CA ASP A 36 -8.30 23.60 34.83
C ASP A 36 -9.24 23.22 33.66
N LYS A 37 -9.13 23.89 32.51
CA LYS A 37 -9.86 23.58 31.28
C LYS A 37 -8.96 22.90 30.26
N GLU A 38 -9.58 22.06 29.44
CA GLU A 38 -8.93 21.56 28.24
C GLU A 38 -8.82 22.67 27.20
N HIS A 39 -7.63 22.83 26.66
CA HIS A 39 -7.33 23.71 25.56
C HIS A 39 -6.85 22.86 24.39
N PHE A 40 -7.28 23.25 23.20
CA PHE A 40 -6.79 22.66 21.97
C PHE A 40 -6.11 23.74 21.13
N TRP A 41 -4.85 23.50 20.81
CA TRP A 41 -4.03 24.33 19.94
C TRP A 41 -3.67 23.59 18.65
N MET A 42 -3.42 24.38 17.61
CA MET A 42 -2.79 23.93 16.39
C MET A 42 -1.53 24.75 16.13
N ALA A 43 -0.40 24.06 15.95
CA ALA A 43 0.85 24.66 15.54
C ALA A 43 1.09 24.38 14.05
N GLY A 44 1.21 25.41 13.22
CA GLY A 44 1.49 25.26 11.79
C GLY A 44 2.98 25.39 11.48
N LEU A 45 3.48 24.56 10.56
CA LEU A 45 4.87 24.53 10.12
C LEU A 45 4.99 24.79 8.61
N ASP A 46 6.12 25.37 8.21
CA ASP A 46 6.50 25.46 6.79
C ASP A 46 7.18 24.19 6.27
N VAL A 47 7.53 24.19 4.98
CA VAL A 47 8.23 23.07 4.31
C VAL A 47 9.60 22.72 4.89
N SER A 48 10.19 23.63 5.68
CA SER A 48 11.47 23.42 6.39
C SER A 48 11.27 23.07 7.87
N SER A 49 10.05 22.69 8.25
CA SER A 49 9.62 22.42 9.64
C SER A 49 9.85 23.61 10.57
N ARG A 50 9.73 24.85 10.09
CA ARG A 50 9.81 26.03 10.95
C ARG A 50 8.42 26.45 11.38
N LEU A 51 8.29 26.85 12.64
CA LEU A 51 7.03 27.28 13.22
C LEU A 51 6.52 28.57 12.55
N LEU A 52 5.32 28.49 11.97
CA LEU A 52 4.61 29.62 11.36
C LEU A 52 3.68 30.31 12.36
N PHE A 53 2.95 29.52 13.15
CA PHE A 53 2.00 30.01 14.14
C PHE A 53 1.69 28.95 15.19
N ILE A 54 1.15 29.38 16.32
CA ILE A 54 0.43 28.56 17.30
C ILE A 54 -0.91 29.27 17.52
N GLU A 55 -2.01 28.62 17.19
CA GLU A 55 -3.37 29.12 17.41
C GLU A 55 -4.04 28.32 18.52
N LEU A 56 -4.59 29.01 19.52
CA LEU A 56 -5.57 28.41 20.43
C LEU A 56 -6.91 28.35 19.68
N VAL A 57 -7.33 27.14 19.33
CA VAL A 57 -8.51 26.92 18.48
C VAL A 57 -9.77 26.88 19.33
N VAL A 58 -9.75 26.14 20.45
CA VAL A 58 -10.88 26.05 21.39
C VAL A 58 -10.38 25.93 22.84
N ILE A 59 -11.09 26.58 23.76
CA ILE A 59 -11.07 26.25 25.20
C ILE A 59 -12.37 25.51 25.52
N GLY A 60 -12.24 24.27 25.99
CA GLY A 60 -13.34 23.38 26.37
C GLY A 60 -13.72 23.47 27.85
N GLY A 61 -14.47 22.46 28.29
CA GLY A 61 -14.76 22.25 29.71
C GLY A 61 -13.63 21.49 30.42
N ALA A 62 -13.89 21.00 31.63
CA ALA A 62 -12.92 20.24 32.41
C ALA A 62 -12.67 18.79 31.89
N TYR A 63 -13.50 18.28 30.97
CA TYR A 63 -13.52 16.85 30.59
C TYR A 63 -13.45 16.55 29.10
N HIS A 64 -13.82 17.51 28.24
CA HIS A 64 -13.69 17.37 26.78
C HIS A 64 -13.81 18.72 26.10
N VAL A 65 -13.21 18.82 24.91
CA VAL A 65 -13.38 19.91 23.97
C VAL A 65 -14.00 19.40 22.67
N ASN A 66 -15.05 20.06 22.18
CA ASN A 66 -15.65 19.74 20.89
C ASN A 66 -14.96 20.56 19.79
N VAL A 67 -13.95 19.96 19.17
CA VAL A 67 -13.13 20.61 18.15
C VAL A 67 -13.65 20.24 16.75
N ARG A 68 -13.95 21.27 15.94
CA ARG A 68 -14.34 21.05 14.54
C ARG A 68 -13.13 21.16 13.61
N PRO A 69 -12.96 20.25 12.63
CA PRO A 69 -11.82 20.30 11.73
C PRO A 69 -11.73 21.59 10.89
N ASN A 70 -12.86 22.11 10.40
CA ASN A 70 -12.89 23.34 9.60
C ASN A 70 -12.42 24.58 10.38
N GLU A 71 -12.70 24.64 11.69
CA GLU A 71 -12.24 25.71 12.57
C GLU A 71 -10.74 25.56 12.86
N SER A 72 -10.30 24.32 13.08
CA SER A 72 -8.90 23.98 13.38
C SER A 72 -7.95 24.28 12.23
N PHE A 73 -8.30 23.88 11.00
CA PHE A 73 -7.43 24.09 9.83
C PHE A 73 -7.50 25.49 9.23
N ARG A 74 -8.37 26.38 9.76
CA ARG A 74 -8.59 27.72 9.18
C ARG A 74 -7.30 28.53 9.06
N VAL A 75 -6.53 28.65 10.14
CA VAL A 75 -5.27 29.41 10.10
C VAL A 75 -4.18 28.66 9.36
N ALA A 76 -4.17 27.33 9.42
CA ALA A 76 -3.24 26.50 8.63
C ALA A 76 -3.36 26.80 7.14
N VAL A 77 -4.59 26.84 6.61
CA VAL A 77 -4.86 27.21 5.22
C VAL A 77 -4.48 28.66 4.95
N LEU A 78 -4.90 29.61 5.79
CA LEU A 78 -4.60 31.04 5.60
C LEU A 78 -3.10 31.36 5.61
N LYS A 79 -2.30 30.60 6.38
CA LYS A 79 -0.85 30.78 6.50
C LYS A 79 -0.06 29.89 5.54
N ASN A 80 -0.73 29.12 4.67
CA ASN A 80 -0.11 28.14 3.76
C ASN A 80 0.84 27.18 4.52
N ALA A 81 0.37 26.65 5.65
CA ALA A 81 1.13 25.66 6.40
C ALA A 81 1.32 24.40 5.56
N HIS A 82 2.55 23.87 5.55
CA HIS A 82 2.85 22.59 4.92
C HIS A 82 2.38 21.42 5.80
N SER A 83 2.57 21.58 7.10
CA SER A 83 2.15 20.60 8.10
C SER A 83 1.65 21.29 9.37
N VAL A 84 0.94 20.53 10.20
CA VAL A 84 0.42 20.98 11.49
C VAL A 84 0.73 19.96 12.58
N ILE A 85 0.86 20.44 13.81
CA ILE A 85 0.94 19.65 15.02
C ILE A 85 -0.27 20.00 15.87
N LEU A 86 -1.02 18.98 16.26
CA LEU A 86 -2.15 19.11 17.17
C LEU A 86 -1.63 19.10 18.60
N VAL A 87 -2.18 19.93 19.49
CA VAL A 87 -1.76 19.94 20.90
C VAL A 87 -2.98 20.14 21.78
N HIS A 88 -3.16 19.31 22.81
CA HIS A 88 -4.07 19.63 23.91
C HIS A 88 -3.46 19.31 25.27
N ASN A 89 -3.96 19.97 26.31
CA ASN A 89 -3.64 19.61 27.68
C ASN A 89 -4.72 18.72 28.29
N HIS A 90 -4.31 17.85 29.20
CA HIS A 90 -5.21 17.19 30.15
C HIS A 90 -5.06 17.89 31.51
N PRO A 91 -6.09 18.59 32.03
CA PRO A 91 -6.02 19.27 33.32
C PRO A 91 -5.66 18.34 34.49
N ALA A 92 -6.06 17.06 34.40
CA ALA A 92 -5.74 16.04 35.40
C ALA A 92 -4.26 15.65 35.44
N GLY A 93 -3.45 16.04 34.44
CA GLY A 93 -2.00 15.82 34.38
C GLY A 93 -1.56 14.45 33.87
N GLU A 94 -2.46 13.47 33.71
CA GLU A 94 -2.18 12.26 32.94
C GLU A 94 -2.12 12.61 31.45
N VAL A 95 -1.13 12.10 30.71
CA VAL A 95 -0.95 12.40 29.27
C VAL A 95 -1.26 11.20 28.38
N ARG A 96 -1.86 10.15 28.96
CA ARG A 96 -2.23 8.95 28.20
C ARG A 96 -3.40 9.28 27.27
N PRO A 97 -3.30 8.97 25.96
CA PRO A 97 -4.40 9.24 25.04
C PRO A 97 -5.61 8.36 25.34
N SER A 98 -6.78 9.00 25.38
CA SER A 98 -8.08 8.34 25.39
C SER A 98 -8.45 7.81 24.00
N ASP A 99 -9.50 6.99 23.92
CA ASP A 99 -10.05 6.54 22.63
C ASP A 99 -10.61 7.71 21.82
N ALA A 100 -11.15 8.74 22.49
CA ALA A 100 -11.62 9.95 21.84
C ALA A 100 -10.47 10.75 21.22
N ASP A 101 -9.31 10.81 21.89
CA ASP A 101 -8.11 11.46 21.33
C ASP A 101 -7.64 10.73 20.07
N ARG A 102 -7.61 9.39 20.09
CA ARG A 102 -7.25 8.56 18.93
C ARG A 102 -8.19 8.78 17.75
N ASP A 103 -9.49 8.74 18.04
CA ASP A 103 -10.54 8.95 17.04
C ASP A 103 -10.46 10.33 16.39
N PHE A 104 -10.31 11.36 17.23
CA PHE A 104 -10.13 12.73 16.79
C PHE A 104 -8.88 12.88 15.92
N THR A 105 -7.76 12.28 16.32
CA THR A 105 -6.50 12.32 15.57
C THR A 105 -6.64 11.68 14.19
N ASP A 106 -7.26 10.50 14.10
CA ASP A 106 -7.53 9.83 12.81
C ASP A 106 -8.35 10.74 11.88
N HIS A 107 -9.45 11.30 12.39
CA HIS A 107 -10.29 12.21 11.61
C HIS A 107 -9.49 13.43 11.11
N MET A 108 -8.66 14.04 11.97
CA MET A 108 -7.83 15.18 11.61
C MET A 108 -6.75 14.81 10.58
N ILE A 109 -6.16 13.61 10.65
CA ILE A 109 -5.24 13.09 9.62
C ILE A 109 -5.93 13.05 8.26
N GLN A 110 -7.16 12.52 8.18
CA GLN A 110 -7.89 12.46 6.91
C GLN A 110 -8.27 13.85 6.38
N VAL A 111 -8.70 14.76 7.25
CA VAL A 111 -8.97 16.15 6.85
C VAL A 111 -7.70 16.83 6.34
N GLY A 112 -6.57 16.64 7.02
CA GLY A 112 -5.27 17.13 6.56
C GLY A 112 -4.89 16.60 5.18
N ARG A 113 -5.13 15.31 4.90
CA ARG A 113 -4.93 14.71 3.57
C ARG A 113 -5.75 15.42 2.50
N ILE A 114 -7.04 15.65 2.74
CA ILE A 114 -7.94 16.34 1.80
C ILE A 114 -7.45 17.78 1.53
N LEU A 115 -6.96 18.46 2.56
CA LEU A 115 -6.45 19.83 2.45
C LEU A 115 -5.01 19.93 1.91
N ASN A 116 -4.32 18.80 1.70
CA ASN A 116 -2.87 18.74 1.43
C ASN A 116 -2.02 19.40 2.54
N ILE A 117 -2.45 19.29 3.80
CA ILE A 117 -1.74 19.78 4.99
C ILE A 117 -1.46 18.58 5.89
N HIS A 118 -0.19 18.23 6.04
CA HIS A 118 0.19 17.03 6.77
C HIS A 118 0.00 17.20 8.29
N VAL A 119 -0.74 16.31 8.95
CA VAL A 119 -0.75 16.23 10.42
C VAL A 119 0.51 15.46 10.85
N ALA A 120 1.50 16.19 11.35
CA ALA A 120 2.83 15.67 11.65
C ALA A 120 2.87 14.92 12.98
N ASP A 121 2.20 15.46 14.00
CA ASP A 121 2.14 14.88 15.35
C ASP A 121 0.87 15.36 16.07
N HIS A 122 0.55 14.67 17.17
CA HIS A 122 -0.43 15.09 18.16
C HIS A 122 0.21 14.97 19.55
N LEU A 123 0.26 16.08 20.27
CA LEU A 123 0.81 16.14 21.62
C LEU A 123 -0.28 16.28 22.67
N ILE A 124 -0.24 15.41 23.66
CA ILE A 124 -1.00 15.58 24.91
C ILE A 124 -0.02 16.08 25.96
N ILE A 125 -0.23 17.28 26.50
CA ILE A 125 0.74 17.95 27.36
C ILE A 125 0.23 18.10 28.80
N ALA A 126 1.18 18.05 29.73
CA ALA A 126 1.02 18.41 31.13
C ALA A 126 2.22 19.26 31.56
N PRO A 127 2.17 19.93 32.73
CA PRO A 127 3.26 20.79 33.19
C PRO A 127 4.63 20.12 33.20
N GLU A 128 4.73 18.84 33.54
CA GLU A 128 6.02 18.16 33.70
C GLU A 128 6.26 17.01 32.70
N THR A 129 5.28 16.71 31.85
CA THR A 129 5.40 15.62 30.88
C THR A 129 4.52 15.86 29.65
N PHE A 130 4.73 15.06 28.61
CA PHE A 130 3.88 15.02 27.43
C PHE A 130 3.87 13.62 26.82
N PHE A 131 2.87 13.38 25.99
CA PHE A 131 2.78 12.23 25.10
C PHE A 131 2.81 12.73 23.66
N SER A 132 3.61 12.08 22.81
CA SER A 132 3.64 12.33 21.36
C SER A 132 3.15 11.10 20.64
N PHE A 133 2.16 11.28 19.77
CA PHE A 133 1.65 10.20 18.93
C PHE A 133 2.73 9.75 17.92
N ALA A 134 3.56 10.67 17.43
CA ALA A 134 4.63 10.35 16.49
C ALA A 134 5.75 9.54 17.16
N LEU A 135 6.24 9.97 18.33
CA LEU A 135 7.33 9.26 19.04
C LEU A 135 6.93 7.86 19.50
N THR A 136 5.63 7.60 19.67
CA THR A 136 5.10 6.30 20.11
C THR A 136 4.69 5.40 18.95
N GLY A 137 4.78 5.86 17.70
CA GLY A 137 4.34 5.12 16.50
C GLY A 137 2.83 5.14 16.27
N LEU A 138 2.06 5.78 17.16
CA LEU A 138 0.60 5.85 17.05
C LEU A 138 0.14 6.66 15.84
N MET A 139 0.92 7.66 15.40
CA MET A 139 0.62 8.37 14.14
C MET A 139 0.61 7.42 12.94
N ASP A 140 1.53 6.45 12.89
CA ASP A 140 1.64 5.53 11.76
C ASP A 140 0.49 4.53 11.74
N GLU A 141 0.10 4.00 12.90
CA GLU A 141 -1.11 3.19 13.05
C GLU A 141 -2.36 3.93 12.54
N LEU A 142 -2.57 5.17 12.99
CA LEU A 142 -3.74 5.96 12.61
C LEU A 142 -3.73 6.38 11.14
N ARG A 143 -2.55 6.54 10.52
CA ARG A 143 -2.45 6.81 9.08
C ARG A 143 -2.96 5.65 8.22
N GLU A 144 -2.90 4.42 8.71
CA GLU A 144 -3.43 3.24 8.02
C GLU A 144 -4.95 3.06 8.19
N SER A 145 -5.57 3.82 9.11
CA SER A 145 -7.01 3.76 9.32
C SER A 145 -7.81 4.11 8.05
N THR A 146 -8.86 3.33 7.82
CA THR A 146 -9.86 3.58 6.77
C THR A 146 -11.13 4.22 7.30
N LYS A 147 -11.23 4.51 8.60
CA LYS A 147 -12.48 4.91 9.26
C LYS A 147 -13.08 6.19 8.68
N TYR A 148 -12.24 7.19 8.44
CA TYR A 148 -12.64 8.51 7.91
C TYR A 148 -12.23 8.71 6.45
N VAL A 149 -11.68 7.68 5.80
CA VAL A 149 -11.29 7.76 4.38
C VAL A 149 -12.56 7.79 3.51
N PRO A 150 -12.67 8.72 2.56
CA PRO A 150 -13.83 8.77 1.67
C PRO A 150 -14.02 7.45 0.91
N PRO A 151 -15.26 6.92 0.78
CA PRO A 151 -15.50 5.62 0.14
C PRO A 151 -14.98 5.50 -1.30
N TYR A 152 -14.95 6.60 -2.06
CA TYR A 152 -14.44 6.60 -3.43
C TYR A 152 -12.93 6.35 -3.50
N GLU A 153 -12.14 6.86 -2.55
CA GLU A 153 -10.69 6.60 -2.48
C GLU A 153 -10.41 5.13 -2.16
N VAL A 154 -11.21 4.54 -1.26
CA VAL A 154 -11.11 3.11 -0.95
C VAL A 154 -11.44 2.26 -2.19
N ALA A 155 -12.51 2.62 -2.91
CA ALA A 155 -12.91 1.95 -4.14
C ALA A 155 -11.85 2.07 -5.25
N GLU A 156 -11.21 3.22 -5.38
CA GLU A 156 -10.14 3.46 -6.33
C GLU A 156 -8.91 2.59 -6.02
N LYS A 157 -8.45 2.55 -4.76
CA LYS A 157 -7.35 1.66 -4.33
C LYS A 157 -7.65 0.19 -4.61
N ILE A 158 -8.89 -0.26 -4.38
CA ILE A 158 -9.31 -1.63 -4.68
C ILE A 158 -9.29 -1.89 -6.19
N ARG A 159 -9.75 -0.92 -7.00
CA ARG A 159 -9.74 -1.02 -8.46
C ARG A 159 -8.32 -1.12 -9.00
N GLU A 160 -7.43 -0.25 -8.56
CA GLU A 160 -6.01 -0.25 -8.96
C GLU A 160 -5.32 -1.57 -8.56
N ALA A 161 -5.49 -2.00 -7.30
CA ALA A 161 -4.95 -3.27 -6.84
C ALA A 161 -5.49 -4.46 -7.65
N LYS A 162 -6.77 -4.43 -8.03
CA LYS A 162 -7.38 -5.45 -8.89
C LYS A 162 -6.79 -5.43 -10.30
N GLU A 163 -6.64 -4.26 -10.91
CA GLU A 163 -6.04 -4.10 -12.24
C GLU A 163 -4.60 -4.64 -12.26
N GLU A 164 -3.78 -4.26 -11.28
CA GLU A 164 -2.42 -4.80 -11.14
C GLU A 164 -2.40 -6.32 -10.98
N TRP A 165 -3.28 -6.86 -10.13
CA TRP A 165 -3.34 -8.29 -9.88
C TRP A 165 -3.76 -9.08 -11.13
N MET A 166 -4.72 -8.54 -11.89
CA MET A 166 -5.15 -9.09 -13.17
C MET A 166 -4.03 -9.06 -14.20
N GLU A 167 -3.28 -7.97 -14.32
CA GLU A 167 -2.15 -7.86 -15.25
C GLU A 167 -1.04 -8.88 -14.89
N ARG A 168 -0.67 -8.96 -13.60
CA ARG A 168 0.30 -9.94 -13.11
C ARG A 168 -0.16 -11.37 -13.38
N GLY A 169 -1.44 -11.66 -13.11
CA GLY A 169 -2.06 -12.96 -13.36
C GLY A 169 -2.02 -13.33 -14.84
N MET A 170 -2.42 -12.42 -15.73
CA MET A 170 -2.42 -12.65 -17.18
C MET A 170 -1.01 -12.87 -17.71
N ARG A 171 -0.04 -12.07 -17.29
CA ARG A 171 1.37 -12.21 -17.70
C ARG A 171 1.95 -13.55 -17.25
N LYS A 172 1.65 -13.97 -16.01
CA LYS A 172 2.04 -15.29 -15.48
C LYS A 172 1.41 -16.41 -16.30
N GLY A 173 0.10 -16.34 -16.53
CA GLY A 173 -0.64 -17.36 -17.30
C GLY A 173 -0.14 -17.51 -18.73
N ILE A 174 0.13 -16.41 -19.44
CA ILE A 174 0.72 -16.44 -20.79
C ILE A 174 2.10 -17.11 -20.78
N ARG A 175 2.94 -16.77 -19.79
CA ARG A 175 4.30 -17.34 -19.66
C ARG A 175 4.24 -18.84 -19.40
N GLU A 176 3.47 -19.26 -18.40
CA GLU A 176 3.32 -20.67 -18.03
C GLU A 176 2.69 -21.47 -19.16
N GLY A 177 1.67 -20.92 -19.83
CA GLY A 177 1.05 -21.54 -20.99
C GLY A 177 2.02 -21.72 -22.16
N LYS A 178 2.89 -20.74 -22.44
CA LYS A 178 3.93 -20.86 -23.48
C LYS A 178 4.97 -21.94 -23.15
N ILE A 179 5.40 -22.03 -21.88
CA ILE A 179 6.36 -23.05 -21.44
C ILE A 179 5.73 -24.44 -21.58
N ARG A 180 4.57 -24.64 -20.97
CA ARG A 180 3.86 -25.93 -20.99
C ARG A 180 3.53 -26.37 -22.41
N GLY A 181 2.98 -25.49 -23.24
CA GLY A 181 2.64 -25.83 -24.63
C GLY A 181 3.87 -26.16 -25.49
N ARG A 182 5.04 -25.57 -25.19
CA ARG A 182 6.29 -25.93 -25.87
C ARG A 182 6.78 -27.32 -25.45
N GLU A 183 6.71 -27.63 -24.16
CA GLU A 183 7.11 -28.94 -23.62
C GLU A 183 6.20 -30.06 -24.14
N GLU A 184 4.88 -29.88 -24.03
CA GLU A 184 3.87 -30.82 -24.54
C GLU A 184 4.03 -31.02 -26.05
N GLY A 185 4.14 -29.93 -26.83
CA GLY A 185 4.30 -30.01 -28.28
C GLY A 185 5.61 -30.67 -28.72
N LEU A 186 6.71 -30.48 -27.98
CA LEU A 186 7.98 -31.17 -28.26
C LEU A 186 7.85 -32.67 -28.01
N GLN A 187 7.26 -33.08 -26.87
CA GLN A 187 7.06 -34.49 -26.52
C GLN A 187 6.14 -35.21 -27.52
N GLU A 188 5.00 -34.60 -27.86
CA GLU A 188 4.07 -35.15 -28.86
C GLU A 188 4.74 -35.24 -30.24
N GLY A 189 5.47 -34.19 -30.63
CA GLY A 189 6.20 -34.15 -31.90
C GLY A 189 7.28 -35.22 -32.01
N GLU A 190 8.06 -35.45 -30.95
CA GLU A 190 9.05 -36.53 -30.88
C GLU A 190 8.38 -37.90 -31.02
N THR A 191 7.28 -38.13 -30.30
CA THR A 191 6.54 -39.41 -30.31
C THR A 191 5.97 -39.70 -31.70
N ILE A 192 5.21 -38.76 -32.27
CA ILE A 192 4.63 -38.91 -33.62
C ILE A 192 5.72 -39.02 -34.69
N GLY A 193 6.82 -38.28 -34.53
CA GLY A 193 7.95 -38.30 -35.44
C GLY A 193 8.65 -39.67 -35.47
N LEU A 194 8.89 -40.26 -34.30
CA LEU A 194 9.45 -41.61 -34.16
C LEU A 194 8.54 -42.65 -34.80
N GLU A 195 7.24 -42.67 -34.46
CA GLU A 195 6.27 -43.62 -35.03
C GLU A 195 6.20 -43.55 -36.56
N LYS A 196 6.14 -42.33 -37.12
CA LYS A 196 6.14 -42.13 -38.58
C LYS A 196 7.46 -42.56 -39.22
N GLY A 197 8.59 -42.28 -38.56
CA GLY A 197 9.92 -42.66 -39.03
C GLY A 197 10.10 -44.18 -39.07
N GLU A 198 9.73 -44.87 -37.99
CA GLU A 198 9.73 -46.34 -37.91
C GLU A 198 8.82 -46.95 -38.97
N ARG A 199 7.60 -46.41 -39.12
CA ARG A 199 6.65 -46.87 -40.14
C ARG A 199 7.19 -46.69 -41.56
N LYS A 200 7.79 -45.53 -41.88
CA LYS A 200 8.38 -45.27 -43.20
C LYS A 200 9.53 -46.24 -43.49
N LYS A 201 10.40 -46.47 -42.49
CA LYS A 201 11.50 -47.44 -42.60
C LYS A 201 10.98 -48.86 -42.84
N ALA A 202 9.93 -49.27 -42.14
CA ALA A 202 9.29 -50.57 -42.33
C ALA A 202 8.75 -50.73 -43.76
N LEU A 203 8.10 -49.70 -44.30
CA LEU A 203 7.63 -49.69 -45.70
C LEU A 203 8.78 -49.79 -46.72
N GLU A 204 9.85 -49.02 -46.53
CA GLU A 204 11.03 -49.06 -47.42
C GLU A 204 11.70 -50.44 -47.42
N ILE A 205 11.83 -51.06 -46.23
CA ILE A 205 12.33 -52.44 -46.10
C ILE A 205 11.41 -53.40 -46.84
N ALA A 206 10.10 -53.33 -46.60
CA ALA A 206 9.13 -54.24 -47.23
C ALA A 206 9.14 -54.14 -48.77
N MET A 207 9.15 -52.93 -49.33
CA MET A 207 9.25 -52.71 -50.78
C MET A 207 10.55 -53.29 -51.35
N THR A 208 11.67 -53.07 -50.66
CA THR A 208 12.98 -53.60 -51.10
C THR A 208 13.02 -55.14 -51.10
N LEU A 209 12.34 -55.79 -50.15
CA LEU A 209 12.28 -57.25 -50.08
C LEU A 209 11.26 -57.85 -51.08
N LEU A 210 10.16 -57.15 -51.34
CA LEU A 210 9.20 -57.50 -52.41
C LEU A 210 9.87 -57.48 -53.78
N ASP A 211 10.67 -56.45 -54.08
CA ASP A 211 11.45 -56.35 -55.33
C ASP A 211 12.46 -57.51 -55.50
N LYS A 212 12.88 -58.12 -54.39
CA LYS A 212 13.77 -59.30 -54.38
C LYS A 212 13.01 -60.64 -54.46
N GLY A 213 11.68 -60.61 -54.52
CA GLY A 213 10.84 -61.80 -54.67
C GLY A 213 10.66 -62.64 -53.39
N MET A 214 10.83 -62.05 -52.20
CA MET A 214 10.58 -62.75 -50.93
C MET A 214 9.07 -62.94 -50.66
N ASP A 215 8.72 -63.96 -49.86
CA ASP A 215 7.34 -64.24 -49.48
C ASP A 215 6.79 -63.20 -48.48
N ALA A 216 5.49 -62.92 -48.57
CA ALA A 216 4.82 -61.94 -47.72
C ALA A 216 4.93 -62.25 -46.21
N GLY A 217 4.98 -63.51 -45.81
CA GLY A 217 5.17 -63.92 -44.42
C GLY A 217 6.58 -63.62 -43.91
N GLU A 218 7.62 -63.85 -44.72
CA GLU A 218 9.00 -63.52 -44.38
C GLU A 218 9.21 -62.00 -44.32
N ILE A 219 8.61 -61.25 -45.25
CA ILE A 219 8.68 -59.79 -45.30
C ILE A 219 7.98 -59.18 -44.08
N SER A 220 6.83 -59.73 -43.67
CA SER A 220 6.11 -59.34 -42.45
C SER A 220 7.00 -59.48 -41.21
N GLN A 221 7.69 -60.61 -41.06
CA GLN A 221 8.61 -60.84 -39.94
C GLN A 221 9.81 -59.88 -39.90
N ILE A 222 10.34 -59.50 -41.07
CA ILE A 222 11.55 -58.64 -41.15
C ILE A 222 11.21 -57.16 -41.05
N SER A 223 10.14 -56.72 -41.71
CA SER A 223 9.74 -55.31 -41.76
C SER A 223 8.93 -54.86 -40.54
N GLY A 224 8.30 -55.81 -39.82
CA GLY A 224 7.40 -55.52 -38.70
C GLY A 224 6.02 -55.01 -39.13
N LEU A 225 5.72 -55.00 -40.43
CA LEU A 225 4.38 -54.76 -40.98
C LEU A 225 3.52 -56.01 -40.87
N SER A 226 2.19 -55.85 -40.86
CA SER A 226 1.31 -57.02 -40.93
C SER A 226 1.36 -57.67 -42.33
N GLU A 227 1.09 -58.97 -42.43
CA GLU A 227 1.01 -59.64 -43.75
C GLU A 227 -0.02 -58.99 -44.68
N GLU A 228 -1.11 -58.45 -44.13
CA GLU A 228 -2.16 -57.77 -44.90
C GLU A 228 -1.63 -56.47 -45.52
N GLU A 229 -0.84 -55.70 -44.75
CA GLU A 229 -0.17 -54.47 -45.20
C GLU A 229 0.88 -54.76 -46.27
N VAL A 230 1.67 -55.83 -46.10
CA VAL A 230 2.65 -56.27 -47.11
C VAL A 230 1.96 -56.69 -48.41
N ARG A 231 0.85 -57.44 -48.32
CA ARG A 231 0.07 -57.84 -49.50
C ARG A 231 -0.54 -56.64 -50.23
N THR A 232 -0.98 -55.61 -49.50
CA THR A 232 -1.51 -54.39 -50.13
C THR A 232 -0.44 -53.64 -50.93
N LEU A 233 0.82 -53.65 -50.47
CA LEU A 233 1.95 -53.05 -51.18
C LEU A 233 2.36 -53.82 -52.44
N SER A 234 1.99 -55.11 -52.54
CA SER A 234 2.29 -55.98 -53.69
C SER A 234 1.22 -55.92 -54.79
N MET A 235 0.10 -55.22 -54.56
CA MET A 235 -0.95 -55.01 -55.55
C MET A 235 -0.65 -53.72 -56.35
N PRO A 236 -0.69 -53.76 -57.70
CA PRO A 236 -0.37 -52.62 -58.56
C PRO A 236 -1.36 -51.45 -58.46
#